data_AF-A0A7C4RW41-F1
#
_entry.id   AF-A0A7C4RW41-F1
#
_cell.length_a   1.000
_cell.length_b   1.000
_cell.length_c   1.000
_cell.angle_alpha   90.00
_cell.angle_beta   90.00
_cell.angle_gamma   90.00
#
_symmetry.space_group_name_H-M   'P 1'
#
loop_
_entity.id
_entity.type
_entity.pdbx_description
1 polymer ?
#
loop_
_entity_poly.entity_id
_entity_poly.type
_entity_poly.pdbx_seq_one_letter_code
_entity_poly.pdbx_strand_id
1 'polypeptide(L)'
;MAGIGFELNKLLKRNSFFSDLYAVFYSVNVAAGPWLMSSVTIIILQIILPKERSEFTISALIYTFIFSTIIYGGFSTSVTRYLSDLIYRKEYDKLYLFYKDTIKYATGSSSLFVILFWAINYPLKPLRVLVFLHSMILLTVIWVQLTFVTSIRKFSPVVIAFLSGSFTSLMLCNAWSRYNEELGYLGYNAGLMIIGTVLQLVIKRFLFTLQNKKRESLFTRAIKIYPKHAITGFLIYLAAWIDDFIAWYHFKYSPTKGFVFAPEYDLPMFYSYLFIIPTMVLFVLNLETEFYKSYRIFYRSIEENKPLRYINIARSTMDNNLRTSTKIITSVQVSFTIAGLVISNHVSKLLGFSEYSSMALKFGLIGAAANGLFLYFTLISYYYDLPDIPLFGSLIAFGINLGTSLFFLKRFPGFGFAAAFVISTVFIYGRFKNVYKDILRFEFNRSKLNLPKREVIVHENRQSVQKNV
;
A
#
# COMPACT_ATOMS: atom_id res chain seq x y z
N MET A 1 -7.32 -12.84 -2.58
CA MET A 1 -7.66 -11.81 -3.58
C MET A 1 -7.34 -12.37 -4.96
N ALA A 2 -8.32 -12.37 -5.87
CA ALA A 2 -8.18 -12.74 -7.28
C ALA A 2 -9.49 -12.44 -7.99
N GLY A 3 -9.63 -11.24 -8.54
CA GLY A 3 -10.83 -10.84 -9.25
C GLY A 3 -10.55 -9.89 -10.41
N ILE A 4 -9.86 -8.77 -10.17
CA ILE A 4 -9.92 -7.63 -11.09
C ILE A 4 -8.86 -7.73 -12.18
N GLY A 5 -7.66 -8.21 -11.85
CA GLY A 5 -6.67 -8.55 -12.87
C GLY A 5 -7.25 -9.44 -13.97
N PHE A 6 -8.16 -10.38 -13.65
CA PHE A 6 -8.75 -11.28 -14.65
C PHE A 6 -9.67 -10.58 -15.64
N GLU A 7 -10.54 -9.68 -15.16
CA GLU A 7 -11.39 -8.88 -16.03
C GLU A 7 -10.55 -7.93 -16.90
N LEU A 8 -9.49 -7.35 -16.33
CA LEU A 8 -8.53 -6.49 -17.01
C LEU A 8 -7.73 -7.21 -18.09
N ASN A 9 -7.18 -8.38 -17.79
CA ASN A 9 -6.42 -9.19 -18.75
C ASN A 9 -7.33 -9.70 -19.88
N LYS A 10 -8.63 -9.94 -19.61
CA LYS A 10 -9.62 -10.24 -20.66
C LYS A 10 -9.86 -9.06 -21.61
N LEU A 11 -9.77 -7.81 -21.12
CA LEU A 11 -9.85 -6.61 -21.95
C LEU A 11 -8.59 -6.42 -22.81
N LEU A 12 -7.39 -6.69 -22.26
CA LEU A 12 -6.12 -6.64 -23.01
C LEU A 12 -6.05 -7.68 -24.14
N LYS A 13 -6.74 -8.81 -24.00
CA LYS A 13 -6.82 -9.84 -25.06
C LYS A 13 -7.66 -9.45 -26.28
N ARG A 14 -8.31 -8.27 -26.28
CA ARG A 14 -9.14 -7.81 -27.40
C ARG A 14 -8.34 -7.13 -28.52
N ASN A 15 -7.00 -7.03 -28.41
CA ASN A 15 -6.08 -6.52 -29.45
C ASN A 15 -6.53 -5.20 -30.11
N SER A 16 -6.99 -4.24 -29.30
CA SER A 16 -7.40 -2.91 -29.77
C SER A 16 -6.77 -1.84 -28.91
N PHE A 17 -6.17 -0.83 -29.54
CA PHE A 17 -5.50 0.28 -28.86
C PHE A 17 -6.38 0.95 -27.80
N PHE A 18 -7.67 1.14 -28.09
CA PHE A 18 -8.63 1.71 -27.12
C PHE A 18 -8.93 0.77 -25.96
N SER A 19 -8.95 -0.55 -26.20
CA SER A 19 -9.13 -1.55 -25.16
C SER A 19 -7.91 -1.61 -24.23
N ASP A 20 -6.72 -1.46 -24.79
CA ASP A 20 -5.47 -1.45 -24.02
C ASP A 20 -5.34 -0.18 -23.18
N LEU A 21 -5.65 0.98 -23.74
CA LEU A 21 -5.69 2.25 -23.01
C LEU A 21 -6.72 2.21 -21.89
N TYR A 22 -7.91 1.66 -22.15
CA TYR A 22 -8.96 1.51 -21.14
C TYR A 22 -8.55 0.54 -20.03
N ALA A 23 -7.92 -0.59 -20.38
CA ALA A 23 -7.44 -1.57 -19.40
C ALA A 23 -6.32 -0.98 -18.54
N VAL A 24 -5.37 -0.23 -19.11
CA VAL A 24 -4.33 0.48 -18.35
C VAL A 24 -4.96 1.52 -17.42
N PHE A 25 -5.86 2.36 -17.93
CA PHE A 25 -6.54 3.37 -17.13
C PHE A 25 -7.30 2.72 -15.96
N TYR A 26 -8.08 1.67 -16.21
CA TYR A 26 -8.79 0.96 -15.17
C TYR A 26 -7.83 0.29 -14.16
N SER A 27 -6.69 -0.25 -14.62
CA SER A 27 -5.66 -0.85 -13.76
C SER A 27 -5.01 0.17 -12.85
N VAL A 28 -4.67 1.36 -13.35
CA VAL A 28 -4.17 2.48 -12.54
C VAL A 28 -5.19 2.84 -11.47
N ASN A 29 -6.45 2.98 -11.85
CA ASN A 29 -7.52 3.37 -10.93
C ASN A 29 -7.82 2.30 -9.86
N VAL A 30 -7.64 1.02 -10.19
CA VAL A 30 -7.82 -0.09 -9.24
C VAL A 30 -6.61 -0.24 -8.32
N ALA A 31 -5.39 -0.16 -8.86
CA ALA A 31 -4.16 -0.44 -8.15
C ALA A 31 -3.73 0.71 -7.23
N ALA A 32 -3.79 1.94 -7.75
CA ALA A 32 -3.27 3.13 -7.09
C ALA A 32 -4.28 4.30 -7.11
N GLY A 33 -5.44 4.14 -7.77
CA GLY A 33 -6.40 5.22 -8.01
C GLY A 33 -6.81 6.01 -6.79
N PRO A 34 -7.22 5.39 -5.67
CA PRO A 34 -7.59 6.13 -4.46
C PRO A 34 -6.47 7.05 -3.94
N TRP A 35 -5.26 6.51 -3.82
CA TRP A 35 -4.09 7.27 -3.38
C TRP A 35 -3.67 8.33 -4.42
N LEU A 36 -3.72 7.99 -5.71
CA LEU A 36 -3.42 8.89 -6.82
C LEU A 36 -4.39 10.06 -6.89
N MET A 37 -5.69 9.81 -6.83
CA MET A 37 -6.72 10.85 -6.90
C MET A 37 -6.61 11.79 -5.69
N SER A 38 -6.38 11.26 -4.49
CA SER A 38 -6.11 12.10 -3.31
C SER A 38 -4.83 12.94 -3.50
N SER A 39 -3.76 12.35 -4.00
CA SER A 39 -2.48 13.05 -4.23
C SER A 39 -2.61 14.14 -5.29
N VAL A 40 -3.26 13.84 -6.41
CA VAL A 40 -3.53 14.80 -7.49
C VAL A 40 -4.44 15.93 -7.00
N THR A 41 -5.46 15.61 -6.20
CA THR A 41 -6.33 16.63 -5.59
C THR A 41 -5.52 17.60 -4.73
N ILE A 42 -4.62 17.09 -3.89
CA ILE A 42 -3.74 17.91 -3.05
C ILE A 42 -2.82 18.77 -3.92
N ILE A 43 -2.18 18.21 -4.96
CA ILE A 43 -1.32 18.97 -5.88
C ILE A 43 -2.11 20.10 -6.56
N ILE A 44 -3.29 19.80 -7.11
CA ILE A 44 -4.11 20.79 -7.80
C ILE A 44 -4.53 21.91 -6.84
N LEU A 45 -4.93 21.58 -5.59
CA LEU A 45 -5.25 22.59 -4.58
C LEU A 45 -4.04 23.47 -4.25
N GLN A 46 -2.84 22.89 -4.15
CA GLN A 46 -1.62 23.67 -3.91
C GLN A 46 -1.29 24.64 -5.05
N ILE A 47 -1.68 24.32 -6.29
CA ILE A 47 -1.46 25.18 -7.45
C ILE A 47 -2.51 26.28 -7.54
N ILE A 48 -3.79 25.95 -7.29
CA ILE A 48 -4.91 26.88 -7.49
C ILE A 48 -5.08 27.83 -6.31
N LEU A 49 -4.79 27.40 -5.08
CA LEU A 49 -4.97 28.23 -3.90
C LEU A 49 -3.85 29.26 -3.75
N PRO A 50 -4.18 30.55 -3.53
CA PRO A 50 -3.17 31.58 -3.28
C PRO A 50 -2.42 31.29 -1.98
N LYS A 51 -1.10 31.18 -2.07
CA LYS A 51 -0.24 30.74 -0.95
C LYS A 51 -0.39 31.63 0.28
N GLU A 52 -0.44 32.95 0.11
CA GLU A 52 -0.50 33.92 1.20
C GLU A 52 -1.82 33.88 2.00
N ARG A 53 -2.86 33.23 1.47
CA ARG A 53 -4.19 33.17 2.07
C ARG A 53 -4.69 31.75 2.29
N SER A 54 -3.84 30.74 2.20
CA SER A 54 -4.23 29.32 2.32
C SER A 54 -3.18 28.47 3.02
N GLU A 55 -2.34 29.12 3.82
CA GLU A 55 -1.24 28.50 4.57
C GLU A 55 -1.72 27.39 5.51
N PHE A 56 -2.81 27.60 6.24
CA PHE A 56 -3.39 26.59 7.12
C PHE A 56 -3.96 25.44 6.29
N THR A 57 -4.74 25.75 5.24
CA THR A 57 -5.39 24.73 4.40
C THR A 57 -4.35 23.81 3.76
N ILE A 58 -3.32 24.36 3.11
CA ILE A 58 -2.28 23.57 2.46
C ILE A 58 -1.53 22.72 3.47
N SER A 59 -1.13 23.31 4.61
CA SER A 59 -0.39 22.58 5.64
C SER A 59 -1.23 21.45 6.25
N ALA A 60 -2.50 21.73 6.54
CA ALA A 60 -3.42 20.75 7.10
C ALA A 60 -3.72 19.61 6.12
N LEU A 61 -3.81 19.87 4.80
CA LEU A 61 -3.95 18.83 3.78
C LEU A 61 -2.77 17.85 3.80
N ILE A 62 -1.54 18.37 3.83
CA ILE A 62 -0.32 17.57 3.81
C ILE A 62 -0.20 16.75 5.09
N TYR A 63 -0.42 17.38 6.25
CA TYR A 63 -0.43 16.70 7.54
C TYR A 63 -1.50 15.60 7.57
N THR A 64 -2.72 15.89 7.12
CA THR A 64 -3.79 14.90 7.08
C THR A 64 -3.41 13.71 6.21
N PHE A 65 -2.80 13.95 5.05
CA PHE A 65 -2.33 12.88 4.19
C PHE A 65 -1.26 12.02 4.86
N ILE A 66 -0.16 12.62 5.31
CA ILE A 66 0.98 11.90 5.90
C ILE A 66 0.55 11.14 7.16
N PHE A 67 -0.04 11.82 8.14
CA PHE A 67 -0.36 11.19 9.42
C PHE A 67 -1.49 10.17 9.32
N SER A 68 -2.49 10.36 8.45
CA SER A 68 -3.51 9.31 8.24
C SER A 68 -2.92 8.04 7.65
N THR A 69 -1.93 8.15 6.74
CA THR A 69 -1.25 6.98 6.18
C THR A 69 -0.38 6.28 7.21
N ILE A 70 0.27 7.00 8.13
CA ILE A 70 1.05 6.38 9.21
C ILE A 70 0.13 5.67 10.21
N ILE A 71 -0.93 6.36 10.68
CA ILE A 71 -1.85 5.85 11.70
C ILE A 71 -2.52 4.55 11.24
N TYR A 72 -3.11 4.52 10.06
CA TYR A 72 -3.79 3.31 9.59
C TYR A 72 -2.91 2.39 8.75
N GLY A 73 -2.11 2.96 7.85
CA GLY A 73 -1.22 2.19 6.99
C GLY A 73 -0.28 1.30 7.79
N GLY A 74 0.12 1.73 9.00
CA GLY A 74 0.88 0.90 9.92
C GLY A 74 0.25 -0.46 10.25
N PHE A 75 -1.07 -0.50 10.44
CA PHE A 75 -1.81 -1.72 10.81
C PHE A 75 -2.55 -2.37 9.63
N SER A 76 -2.56 -1.72 8.47
CA SER A 76 -3.30 -2.14 7.27
C SER A 76 -2.92 -3.56 6.79
N THR A 77 -1.64 -3.94 6.91
CA THR A 77 -1.11 -5.25 6.55
C THR A 77 -1.67 -6.37 7.43
N SER A 78 -1.67 -6.19 8.76
CA SER A 78 -2.29 -7.14 9.71
C SER A 78 -3.79 -7.23 9.50
N VAL A 79 -4.45 -6.09 9.29
CA VAL A 79 -5.89 -6.04 9.04
C VAL A 79 -6.23 -6.82 7.76
N THR A 80 -5.49 -6.59 6.68
CA THR A 80 -5.69 -7.29 5.39
C THR A 80 -5.42 -8.78 5.49
N ARG A 81 -4.39 -9.19 6.25
CA ARG A 81 -4.09 -10.60 6.47
C ARG A 81 -5.19 -11.29 7.27
N TYR A 82 -5.63 -10.70 8.37
CA TYR A 82 -6.71 -11.24 9.18
C TYR A 82 -8.05 -11.25 8.42
N LEU A 83 -8.32 -10.23 7.62
CA LEU A 83 -9.47 -10.19 6.71
C LEU A 83 -9.45 -11.36 5.72
N SER A 84 -8.29 -11.67 5.15
CA SER A 84 -8.10 -12.79 4.23
C SER A 84 -8.35 -14.14 4.91
N ASP A 85 -7.93 -14.30 6.18
CA ASP A 85 -8.22 -15.51 6.95
C ASP A 85 -9.71 -15.71 7.21
N LEU A 86 -10.44 -14.65 7.56
CA LEU A 86 -11.90 -14.72 7.78
C LEU A 86 -12.61 -15.17 6.50
N ILE A 87 -12.22 -14.61 5.35
CA ILE A 87 -12.76 -14.98 4.03
C ILE A 87 -12.40 -16.43 3.70
N TYR A 88 -11.16 -16.84 3.94
CA TYR A 88 -10.71 -18.22 3.70
C TYR A 88 -11.50 -19.23 4.54
N ARG A 89 -11.73 -18.91 5.81
CA ARG A 89 -12.52 -19.73 6.75
C ARG A 89 -14.03 -19.60 6.56
N LYS A 90 -14.48 -18.78 5.60
CA LYS A 90 -15.89 -18.49 5.32
C LYS A 90 -16.66 -17.90 6.51
N GLU A 91 -15.97 -17.20 7.41
CA GLU A 91 -16.56 -16.52 8.57
C GLU A 91 -17.07 -15.12 8.18
N TYR A 92 -17.97 -15.07 7.20
CA TYR A 92 -18.47 -13.81 6.62
C TYR A 92 -19.24 -12.95 7.63
N ASP A 93 -19.83 -13.59 8.63
CA ASP A 93 -20.59 -12.95 9.70
C ASP A 93 -19.76 -11.95 10.52
N LYS A 94 -18.45 -12.20 10.63
CA LYS A 94 -17.50 -11.38 11.39
C LYS A 94 -16.94 -10.19 10.62
N LEU A 95 -17.11 -10.13 9.30
CA LEU A 95 -16.46 -9.12 8.45
C LEU A 95 -16.91 -7.70 8.79
N TYR A 96 -18.22 -7.48 8.96
CA TYR A 96 -18.74 -6.16 9.30
C TYR A 96 -18.46 -5.76 10.76
N LEU A 97 -18.43 -6.72 11.68
CA LEU A 97 -17.99 -6.47 13.04
C LEU A 97 -16.52 -6.03 13.06
N PHE A 98 -15.67 -6.73 12.31
CA PHE A 98 -14.25 -6.40 12.18
C PHE A 98 -14.05 -5.01 11.55
N TYR A 99 -14.84 -4.67 10.53
CA TYR A 99 -14.88 -3.34 9.95
C TYR A 99 -15.21 -2.25 10.99
N LYS A 100 -16.29 -2.44 11.77
CA LYS A 100 -16.68 -1.50 12.84
C LYS A 100 -15.60 -1.31 13.89
N ASP A 101 -14.94 -2.40 14.31
CA ASP A 101 -13.84 -2.32 15.27
C ASP A 101 -12.63 -1.58 14.70
N THR A 102 -12.35 -1.76 13.40
CA THR A 102 -11.26 -1.06 12.72
C THR A 102 -11.57 0.44 12.55
N ILE A 103 -12.83 0.82 12.27
CA ILE A 103 -13.24 2.24 12.29
C ILE A 103 -13.05 2.84 13.68
N LYS A 104 -13.49 2.16 14.75
CA LYS A 104 -13.31 2.68 16.12
C LYS A 104 -11.84 2.97 16.41
N TYR A 105 -10.95 2.07 15.99
CA TYR A 105 -9.50 2.31 16.07
C TYR A 105 -9.08 3.55 15.26
N ALA A 106 -9.47 3.64 13.99
CA ALA A 106 -9.12 4.76 13.11
C ALA A 106 -9.59 6.11 13.66
N THR A 107 -10.85 6.19 14.12
CA THR A 107 -11.40 7.39 14.75
C THR A 107 -10.68 7.70 16.06
N GLY A 108 -10.51 6.72 16.95
CA GLY A 108 -9.87 6.92 18.26
C GLY A 108 -8.41 7.37 18.15
N SER A 109 -7.63 6.73 17.28
CA SER A 109 -6.22 7.08 17.04
C SER A 109 -6.05 8.43 16.35
N SER A 110 -6.90 8.76 15.37
CA SER A 110 -6.92 10.08 14.73
C SER A 110 -7.27 11.19 15.73
N SER A 111 -8.29 10.97 16.57
CA SER A 111 -8.67 11.91 17.62
C SER A 111 -7.57 12.11 18.64
N LEU A 112 -6.96 11.02 19.12
CA LEU A 112 -5.84 11.08 20.05
C LEU A 112 -4.67 11.88 19.46
N PHE A 113 -4.33 11.63 18.20
CA PHE A 113 -3.28 12.36 17.50
C PHE A 113 -3.56 13.87 17.46
N VAL A 114 -4.77 14.28 17.03
CA VAL A 114 -5.11 15.71 16.95
C VAL A 114 -5.18 16.37 18.34
N ILE A 115 -5.64 15.65 19.37
CA ILE A 115 -5.64 16.16 20.75
C ILE A 115 -4.21 16.39 21.24
N LEU A 116 -3.29 15.44 21.03
CA LEU A 116 -1.88 15.61 21.38
C LEU A 116 -1.23 16.74 20.58
N PHE A 117 -1.50 16.81 19.27
CA PHE A 117 -1.03 17.88 18.42
C PHE A 117 -1.49 19.26 18.92
N TRP A 118 -2.75 19.37 19.32
CA TRP A 118 -3.30 20.60 19.89
C TRP A 118 -2.67 20.96 21.23
N ALA A 119 -2.48 19.99 22.12
CA ALA A 119 -1.85 20.19 23.43
C ALA A 119 -0.41 20.72 23.30
N ILE A 120 0.36 20.20 22.35
CA ILE A 120 1.75 20.62 22.11
C ILE A 120 1.81 22.03 21.48
N ASN A 121 0.85 22.38 20.63
CA ASN A 121 0.89 23.61 19.82
C ASN A 121 -0.03 24.73 20.33
N TYR A 122 -0.47 24.64 21.59
CA TYR A 122 -1.45 25.56 22.18
C TYR A 122 -0.97 27.03 22.22
N PRO A 123 -1.85 28.04 22.05
CA PRO A 123 -3.22 27.93 21.54
C PRO A 123 -3.28 27.95 20.00
N LEU A 124 -4.12 27.08 19.45
CA LEU A 124 -4.62 27.14 18.07
C LEU A 124 -6.09 27.55 18.09
N LYS A 125 -6.57 28.22 17.03
CA LYS A 125 -8.00 28.55 16.88
C LYS A 125 -8.84 27.26 16.98
N PRO A 126 -9.84 27.16 17.86
CA PRO A 126 -10.63 25.93 18.05
C PRO A 126 -11.25 25.40 16.75
N LEU A 127 -11.72 26.30 15.88
CA LEU A 127 -12.28 25.93 14.59
C LEU A 127 -11.27 25.18 13.70
N ARG A 128 -10.01 25.63 13.64
CA ARG A 128 -8.93 24.95 12.87
C ARG A 128 -8.72 23.53 13.36
N VAL A 129 -8.70 23.35 14.69
CA VAL A 129 -8.52 22.04 15.33
C VAL A 129 -9.69 21.11 14.99
N LEU A 130 -10.93 21.61 15.03
CA LEU A 130 -12.12 20.82 14.70
C LEU A 130 -12.16 20.40 13.23
N VAL A 131 -11.87 21.32 12.31
CA VAL A 131 -11.85 20.98 10.87
C VAL A 131 -10.72 20.00 10.55
N PHE A 132 -9.54 20.16 11.17
CA PHE A 132 -8.42 19.22 11.06
C PHE A 132 -8.71 17.86 11.66
N LEU A 133 -9.33 17.81 12.83
CA LEU A 133 -9.82 16.56 13.44
C LEU A 133 -10.77 15.82 12.50
N HIS A 134 -11.72 16.55 11.90
CA HIS A 134 -12.68 15.97 10.97
C HIS A 134 -11.99 15.38 9.74
N SER A 135 -11.04 16.10 9.12
CA SER A 135 -10.26 15.61 7.99
C SER A 135 -9.44 14.36 8.32
N MET A 136 -8.76 14.39 9.47
CA MET A 136 -7.95 13.26 9.97
C MET A 136 -8.80 12.00 10.14
N ILE A 137 -9.96 12.13 10.79
CA ILE A 137 -10.88 11.00 10.99
C ILE A 137 -11.39 10.50 9.63
N LEU A 138 -11.89 11.39 8.77
CA LEU A 138 -12.48 10.99 7.48
C LEU A 138 -11.46 10.27 6.60
N LEU A 139 -10.27 10.84 6.40
CA LEU A 139 -9.28 10.23 5.52
C LEU A 139 -8.77 8.89 6.08
N THR A 140 -8.55 8.80 7.40
CA THR A 140 -8.16 7.53 8.04
C THR A 140 -9.26 6.47 7.91
N VAL A 141 -10.53 6.84 8.06
CA VAL A 141 -11.67 5.95 7.83
C VAL A 141 -11.76 5.52 6.36
N ILE A 142 -11.49 6.41 5.40
CA ILE A 142 -11.46 6.06 3.97
C ILE A 142 -10.39 5.00 3.69
N TRP A 143 -9.19 5.08 4.31
CA TRP A 143 -8.18 4.04 4.18
C TRP A 143 -8.66 2.68 4.72
N VAL A 144 -9.36 2.68 5.85
CA VAL A 144 -10.02 1.47 6.38
C VAL A 144 -11.02 0.93 5.36
N GLN A 145 -11.92 1.79 4.87
CA GLN A 145 -12.96 1.41 3.92
C GLN A 145 -12.40 0.78 2.66
N LEU A 146 -11.34 1.35 2.09
CA LEU A 146 -10.67 0.80 0.92
C LEU A 146 -10.20 -0.64 1.17
N THR A 147 -9.59 -0.90 2.33
CA THR A 147 -9.14 -2.24 2.71
C THR A 147 -10.29 -3.24 2.70
N PHE A 148 -11.45 -2.87 3.26
CA PHE A 148 -12.63 -3.75 3.27
C PHE A 148 -13.31 -3.85 1.89
N VAL A 149 -13.35 -2.77 1.09
CA VAL A 149 -13.96 -2.81 -0.25
C VAL A 149 -13.16 -3.68 -1.21
N THR A 150 -11.83 -3.71 -1.10
CA THR A 150 -11.00 -4.61 -1.91
C THR A 150 -11.36 -6.09 -1.70
N SER A 151 -11.90 -6.44 -0.51
CA SER A 151 -12.37 -7.80 -0.24
C SER A 151 -13.69 -8.16 -0.93
N ILE A 152 -14.54 -7.16 -1.20
CA ILE A 152 -15.83 -7.29 -1.89
C ILE A 152 -15.64 -7.46 -3.41
N ARG A 153 -14.48 -7.02 -3.94
CA ARG A 153 -14.12 -7.08 -5.37
C ARG A 153 -15.04 -6.26 -6.29
N LYS A 154 -15.57 -5.14 -5.80
CA LYS A 154 -16.37 -4.18 -6.58
C LYS A 154 -15.67 -2.82 -6.61
N PHE A 155 -14.97 -2.54 -7.69
CA PHE A 155 -14.10 -1.36 -7.81
C PHE A 155 -14.76 -0.15 -8.48
N SER A 156 -15.75 -0.35 -9.35
CA SER A 156 -16.45 0.77 -10.00
C SER A 156 -17.01 1.81 -8.99
N PRO A 157 -17.65 1.41 -7.87
CA PRO A 157 -18.08 2.37 -6.85
C PRO A 157 -16.93 3.15 -6.20
N VAL A 158 -15.75 2.54 -6.07
CA VAL A 158 -14.55 3.21 -5.54
C VAL A 158 -14.11 4.33 -6.47
N VAL A 159 -14.01 4.03 -7.77
CA VAL A 159 -13.60 5.02 -8.78
C VAL A 159 -14.59 6.20 -8.82
N ILE A 160 -15.90 5.92 -8.84
CA ILE A 160 -16.95 6.95 -8.84
C ILE A 160 -16.89 7.79 -7.56
N ALA A 161 -16.72 7.16 -6.39
CA ALA A 161 -16.59 7.85 -5.11
C ALA A 161 -15.41 8.83 -5.13
N PHE A 162 -14.23 8.38 -5.53
CA PHE A 162 -13.03 9.22 -5.56
C PHE A 162 -13.11 10.31 -6.62
N LEU A 163 -13.66 10.06 -7.81
CA LEU A 163 -13.83 11.09 -8.83
C LEU A 163 -14.80 12.19 -8.36
N SER A 164 -16.00 11.81 -7.92
CA SER A 164 -17.02 12.75 -7.46
C SER A 164 -16.61 13.51 -6.19
N GLY A 165 -15.95 12.82 -5.26
CA GLY A 165 -15.42 13.40 -4.03
C GLY A 165 -14.27 14.35 -4.29
N SER A 166 -13.28 13.95 -5.10
CA SER A 166 -12.14 14.80 -5.47
C SER A 166 -12.60 16.06 -6.20
N PHE A 167 -13.51 15.92 -7.17
CA PHE A 167 -14.08 17.06 -7.87
C PHE A 167 -14.81 18.03 -6.93
N THR A 168 -15.63 17.49 -6.01
CA THR A 168 -16.32 18.31 -5.00
C THR A 168 -15.32 18.99 -4.05
N SER A 169 -14.28 18.28 -3.60
CA SER A 169 -13.21 18.84 -2.77
C SER A 169 -12.52 20.00 -3.48
N LEU A 170 -12.18 19.86 -4.77
CA LEU A 170 -11.56 20.93 -5.57
C LEU A 170 -12.45 22.16 -5.69
N MET A 171 -13.71 21.95 -6.09
CA MET A 171 -14.66 23.03 -6.32
C MET A 171 -14.99 23.78 -5.03
N LEU A 172 -15.37 23.08 -3.97
CA LEU A 172 -15.77 23.70 -2.71
C LEU A 172 -14.59 24.30 -1.97
N CYS A 173 -13.43 23.65 -1.97
CA CYS A 173 -12.24 24.21 -1.32
C CYS A 173 -11.84 25.54 -1.97
N ASN A 174 -11.80 25.60 -3.30
CA ASN A 174 -11.49 26.84 -4.02
C ASN A 174 -12.57 27.93 -3.88
N ALA A 175 -13.85 27.55 -3.87
CA ALA A 175 -14.93 28.51 -3.71
C ALA A 175 -14.96 29.10 -2.28
N TRP A 176 -14.82 28.24 -1.27
CA TRP A 176 -14.99 28.63 0.13
C TRP A 176 -13.72 29.24 0.74
N SER A 177 -12.53 28.94 0.20
CA SER A 177 -11.27 29.58 0.62
C SER A 177 -11.26 31.10 0.40
N ARG A 178 -12.10 31.61 -0.50
CA ARG A 178 -12.27 33.05 -0.75
C ARG A 178 -12.81 33.81 0.46
N TYR A 179 -13.59 33.14 1.31
CA TYR A 179 -14.17 33.75 2.52
C TYR A 179 -13.24 33.58 3.70
N ASN A 180 -12.78 32.35 3.95
CA ASN A 180 -11.85 32.04 5.02
C ASN A 180 -11.19 30.66 4.81
N GLU A 181 -9.97 30.47 5.32
CA GLU A 181 -9.21 29.22 5.19
C GLU A 181 -9.90 28.02 5.84
N GLU A 182 -10.50 28.19 7.02
CA GLU A 182 -11.21 27.08 7.68
C GLU A 182 -12.42 26.61 6.87
N LEU A 183 -13.09 27.54 6.16
CA LEU A 183 -14.19 27.21 5.26
C LEU A 183 -13.67 26.51 3.99
N GLY A 184 -12.56 26.98 3.40
CA GLY A 184 -11.91 26.28 2.29
C GLY A 184 -11.55 24.84 2.64
N TYR A 185 -11.00 24.62 3.83
CA TYR A 185 -10.65 23.28 4.30
C TYR A 185 -11.88 22.42 4.65
N LEU A 186 -12.98 23.02 5.11
CA LEU A 186 -14.29 22.35 5.19
C LEU A 186 -14.82 21.94 3.81
N GLY A 187 -14.57 22.74 2.77
CA GLY A 187 -14.89 22.39 1.38
C GLY A 187 -14.15 21.13 0.92
N TYR A 188 -12.87 20.99 1.28
CA TYR A 188 -12.12 19.74 1.07
C TYR A 188 -12.77 18.57 1.81
N ASN A 189 -13.16 18.77 3.08
CA ASN A 189 -13.83 17.74 3.87
C ASN A 189 -15.16 17.28 3.28
N ALA A 190 -15.94 18.18 2.67
CA ALA A 190 -17.20 17.80 2.02
C ALA A 190 -16.99 16.74 0.93
N GLY A 191 -15.92 16.87 0.13
CA GLY A 191 -15.57 15.84 -0.85
C GLY A 191 -15.10 14.53 -0.21
N LEU A 192 -14.30 14.57 0.87
CA LEU A 192 -13.97 13.38 1.66
C LEU A 192 -15.22 12.70 2.23
N MET A 193 -16.21 13.46 2.70
CA MET A 193 -17.48 12.92 3.17
C MET A 193 -18.24 12.18 2.08
N ILE A 194 -18.23 12.70 0.84
CA ILE A 194 -18.83 11.99 -0.32
C ILE A 194 -18.13 10.66 -0.53
N ILE A 195 -16.79 10.64 -0.56
CA ILE A 195 -16.01 9.40 -0.71
C ILE A 195 -16.39 8.42 0.39
N GLY A 196 -16.29 8.85 1.64
CA GLY A 196 -16.56 8.02 2.81
C GLY A 196 -17.99 7.49 2.85
N THR A 197 -18.96 8.28 2.42
CA THR A 197 -20.38 7.90 2.39
C THR A 197 -20.65 6.86 1.31
N VAL A 198 -20.14 7.06 0.08
CA VAL A 198 -20.33 6.09 -1.00
C VAL A 198 -19.68 4.76 -0.64
N LEU A 199 -18.45 4.77 -0.11
CA LEU A 199 -17.78 3.55 0.34
C LEU A 199 -18.52 2.88 1.51
N GLN A 200 -19.05 3.66 2.46
CA GLN A 200 -19.86 3.15 3.56
C GLN A 200 -21.13 2.46 3.05
N LEU A 201 -21.81 3.02 2.04
CA LEU A 201 -23.00 2.41 1.44
C LEU A 201 -22.67 1.08 0.76
N VAL A 202 -21.54 0.99 0.06
CA VAL A 202 -21.05 -0.26 -0.56
C VAL A 202 -20.77 -1.31 0.51
N ILE A 203 -20.02 -0.95 1.56
CA ILE A 203 -19.70 -1.87 2.65
C ILE A 203 -20.97 -2.35 3.35
N LYS A 204 -21.90 -1.44 3.66
CA LYS A 204 -23.18 -1.81 4.28
C LYS A 204 -24.00 -2.72 3.36
N ARG A 205 -24.02 -2.47 2.05
CA ARG A 205 -24.77 -3.31 1.11
C ARG A 205 -24.26 -4.76 1.06
N PHE A 206 -22.95 -4.97 1.13
CA PHE A 206 -22.35 -6.29 0.90
C PHE A 206 -21.90 -7.04 2.16
N LEU A 207 -21.53 -6.33 3.22
CA LEU A 207 -20.96 -6.93 4.42
C LEU A 207 -21.89 -6.86 5.63
N PHE A 208 -22.95 -6.05 5.63
CA PHE A 208 -23.76 -5.82 6.82
C PHE A 208 -24.36 -7.10 7.38
N THR A 209 -24.17 -7.31 8.69
CA THR A 209 -24.72 -8.42 9.45
C THR A 209 -25.31 -7.90 10.76
N LEU A 210 -26.45 -8.48 11.17
CA LEU A 210 -27.05 -8.22 12.47
C LEU A 210 -26.39 -9.15 13.50
N GLN A 211 -25.27 -8.71 14.09
CA GLN A 211 -24.68 -9.37 15.25
C GLN A 211 -24.35 -8.36 16.34
N ASN A 212 -24.83 -8.64 17.55
CA ASN A 212 -24.80 -7.72 18.68
C ASN A 212 -24.35 -8.41 19.98
N LYS A 213 -23.36 -9.31 19.91
CA LYS A 213 -22.76 -9.89 21.13
C LYS A 213 -21.51 -9.10 21.51
N LYS A 214 -21.42 -8.68 22.78
CA LYS A 214 -20.17 -8.18 23.38
C LYS A 214 -19.10 -9.26 23.21
N ARG A 215 -18.01 -8.94 22.52
CA ARG A 215 -16.88 -9.84 22.28
C ARG A 215 -15.59 -9.04 22.25
N GLU A 216 -14.46 -9.74 22.41
CA GLU A 216 -13.13 -9.19 22.16
C GLU A 216 -13.06 -8.48 20.80
N SER A 217 -12.43 -7.30 20.77
CA SER A 217 -12.28 -6.50 19.54
C SER A 217 -11.49 -7.29 18.49
N LEU A 218 -12.10 -7.51 17.32
CA LEU A 218 -11.48 -8.24 16.22
C LEU A 218 -10.25 -7.51 15.66
N PHE A 219 -10.22 -6.18 15.76
CA PHE A 219 -9.05 -5.37 15.44
C PHE A 219 -7.85 -5.70 16.34
N THR A 220 -8.04 -5.67 17.66
CA THR A 220 -6.96 -6.01 18.59
C THR A 220 -6.49 -7.44 18.40
N ARG A 221 -7.41 -8.37 18.10
CA ARG A 221 -7.08 -9.77 17.80
C ARG A 221 -6.23 -9.89 16.52
N ALA A 222 -6.56 -9.14 15.46
CA ALA A 222 -5.80 -9.14 14.22
C ALA A 222 -4.33 -8.74 14.46
N ILE A 223 -4.10 -7.71 15.28
CA ILE A 223 -2.74 -7.27 15.64
C ILE A 223 -2.01 -8.32 16.47
N LYS A 224 -2.66 -8.90 17.47
CA LYS A 224 -2.06 -9.93 18.35
C LYS A 224 -1.67 -11.20 17.57
N ILE A 225 -2.46 -11.61 16.59
CA ILE A 225 -2.17 -12.78 15.76
C ILE A 225 -1.06 -12.46 14.75
N TYR A 226 -1.04 -11.25 14.20
CA TYR A 226 -0.12 -10.82 13.15
C TYR A 226 0.74 -9.62 13.58
N PRO A 227 1.54 -9.72 14.65
CA PRO A 227 2.32 -8.58 15.16
C PRO A 227 3.43 -8.19 14.18
N LYS A 228 4.08 -9.16 13.54
CA LYS A 228 5.12 -8.91 12.53
C LYS A 228 4.59 -8.08 11.36
N HIS A 229 3.36 -8.35 10.90
CA HIS A 229 2.74 -7.59 9.82
C HIS A 229 2.49 -6.13 10.26
N ALA A 230 2.01 -5.91 11.48
CA ALA A 230 1.71 -4.58 12.01
C ALA A 230 2.98 -3.74 12.17
N ILE A 231 4.03 -4.34 12.73
CA ILE A 231 5.33 -3.66 12.88
C ILE A 231 5.90 -3.33 11.49
N THR A 232 5.84 -4.28 10.55
CA THR A 232 6.30 -4.07 9.18
C THR A 232 5.56 -2.92 8.50
N GLY A 233 4.23 -2.91 8.56
CA GLY A 233 3.43 -1.83 7.97
C GLY A 233 3.81 -0.47 8.54
N PHE A 234 3.96 -0.38 9.87
CA PHE A 234 4.32 0.86 10.55
C PHE A 234 5.70 1.35 10.13
N LEU A 235 6.69 0.45 10.09
CA LEU A 235 8.05 0.76 9.66
C LEU A 235 8.14 1.17 8.19
N ILE A 236 7.33 0.59 7.30
CA ILE A 236 7.32 0.99 5.88
C ILE A 236 6.89 2.45 5.72
N TYR A 237 5.79 2.85 6.36
CA TYR A 237 5.32 4.23 6.29
C TYR A 237 6.26 5.19 7.03
N LEU A 238 6.81 4.81 8.18
CA LEU A 238 7.85 5.61 8.82
C LEU A 238 9.09 5.75 7.96
N ALA A 239 9.57 4.67 7.34
CA ALA A 239 10.73 4.71 6.44
C ALA A 239 10.49 5.61 5.23
N ALA A 240 9.24 5.74 4.77
CA ALA A 240 8.88 6.64 3.68
C ALA A 240 8.90 8.12 4.11
N TRP A 241 8.44 8.45 5.31
CA TRP A 241 8.24 9.85 5.73
C TRP A 241 9.29 10.41 6.69
N ILE A 242 10.25 9.60 7.16
CA ILE A 242 11.20 10.02 8.21
C ILE A 242 12.13 11.15 7.74
N ASP A 243 12.49 11.18 6.47
CA ASP A 243 13.30 12.25 5.87
C ASP A 243 12.53 13.56 5.75
N ASP A 244 11.22 13.55 5.47
CA ASP A 244 10.37 14.75 5.55
C ASP A 244 10.37 15.30 6.99
N PHE A 245 10.23 14.44 8.01
CA PHE A 245 10.27 14.88 9.41
C PHE A 245 11.62 15.49 9.81
N ILE A 246 12.72 14.94 9.28
CA ILE A 246 14.06 15.51 9.47
C ILE A 246 14.19 16.85 8.73
N ALA A 247 13.65 16.96 7.51
CA ALA A 247 13.59 18.22 6.77
C ALA A 247 12.80 19.28 7.55
N TRP A 248 11.63 18.94 8.08
CA TRP A 248 10.80 19.82 8.90
C TRP A 248 11.55 20.31 10.14
N TYR A 249 12.27 19.41 10.82
CA TYR A 249 13.10 19.77 11.97
C TYR A 249 14.24 20.73 11.60
N HIS A 250 14.83 20.60 10.42
CA HIS A 250 15.95 21.44 9.97
C HIS A 250 15.52 22.79 9.43
N PHE A 251 14.54 22.83 8.52
CA PHE A 251 14.10 24.07 7.86
C PHE A 251 13.18 24.89 8.75
N LYS A 252 12.39 24.25 9.62
CA LYS A 252 11.49 24.88 10.60
C LYS A 252 10.56 25.94 10.01
N TYR A 253 10.28 25.87 8.71
CA TYR A 253 9.36 26.80 8.08
C TYR A 253 7.94 26.44 8.51
N SER A 254 7.29 27.36 9.24
CA SER A 254 5.98 27.14 9.84
C SER A 254 5.04 28.27 9.42
N PRO A 255 4.27 28.10 8.33
CA PRO A 255 3.37 29.14 7.86
C PRO A 255 2.16 29.28 8.80
N THR A 256 1.70 28.18 9.39
CA THR A 256 0.73 28.20 10.49
C THR A 256 1.31 27.54 11.74
N LYS A 257 1.11 28.17 12.90
CA LYS A 257 1.60 27.66 14.20
C LYS A 257 1.36 26.15 14.34
N GLY A 258 2.45 25.42 14.62
CA GLY A 258 2.46 23.97 14.83
C GLY A 258 2.51 23.12 13.57
N PHE A 259 2.21 23.68 12.40
CA PHE A 259 2.42 23.05 11.11
C PHE A 259 3.76 23.48 10.56
N VAL A 260 4.67 22.53 10.35
CA VAL A 260 6.03 22.74 9.85
C VAL A 260 6.15 22.01 8.53
N PHE A 261 6.72 22.67 7.55
CA PHE A 261 6.84 22.16 6.19
C PHE A 261 8.17 22.62 5.59
N ALA A 262 8.71 21.87 4.65
CA ALA A 262 9.92 22.22 3.93
C ALA A 262 9.61 22.24 2.42
N PRO A 263 9.08 23.35 1.86
CA PRO A 263 8.64 23.37 0.46
C PRO A 263 9.69 22.95 -0.55
N GLU A 264 10.95 23.32 -0.32
CA GLU A 264 12.07 22.96 -1.18
C GLU A 264 12.39 21.46 -1.18
N TYR A 265 11.93 20.72 -0.17
CA TYR A 265 12.10 19.28 -0.03
C TYR A 265 10.82 18.51 -0.35
N ASP A 266 9.73 18.89 0.29
CA ASP A 266 8.49 18.12 0.31
C ASP A 266 7.83 18.11 -1.07
N LEU A 267 7.86 19.23 -1.81
CA LEU A 267 7.32 19.30 -3.17
C LEU A 267 8.01 18.31 -4.12
N PRO A 268 9.35 18.40 -4.34
CA PRO A 268 10.02 17.46 -5.24
C PRO A 268 9.89 16.01 -4.78
N MET A 269 9.90 15.73 -3.47
CA MET A 269 9.66 14.38 -2.95
C MET A 269 8.25 13.90 -3.27
N PHE A 270 7.23 14.74 -3.12
CA PHE A 270 5.85 14.41 -3.49
C PHE A 270 5.70 14.05 -4.97
N TYR A 271 6.29 14.84 -5.87
CA TYR A 271 6.32 14.51 -7.31
C TYR A 271 7.04 13.20 -7.58
N SER A 272 8.11 12.94 -6.85
CA SER A 272 8.88 11.71 -7.01
C SER A 272 8.10 10.45 -6.65
N TYR A 273 7.20 10.51 -5.66
CA TYR A 273 6.36 9.38 -5.27
C TYR A 273 5.45 8.86 -6.39
N LEU A 274 5.13 9.68 -7.39
CA LEU A 274 4.38 9.25 -8.59
C LEU A 274 5.15 8.17 -9.38
N PHE A 275 6.45 8.02 -9.18
CA PHE A 275 7.24 6.98 -9.85
C PHE A 275 7.02 5.58 -9.30
N ILE A 276 6.21 5.43 -8.24
CA ILE A 276 5.75 4.12 -7.76
C ILE A 276 4.69 3.48 -8.67
N ILE A 277 4.00 4.30 -9.49
CA ILE A 277 2.81 3.90 -10.26
C ILE A 277 3.07 2.72 -11.21
N PRO A 278 4.15 2.69 -12.02
CA PRO A 278 4.35 1.59 -12.97
C PRO A 278 4.39 0.23 -12.28
N THR A 279 5.09 0.15 -11.14
CA THR A 279 5.13 -1.09 -10.34
C THR A 279 3.74 -1.48 -9.84
N MET A 280 2.95 -0.53 -9.33
CA MET A 280 1.59 -0.82 -8.83
C MET A 280 0.64 -1.31 -9.94
N VAL A 281 0.70 -0.68 -11.11
CA VAL A 281 -0.13 -1.06 -12.28
C VAL A 281 0.23 -2.45 -12.76
N LEU A 282 1.52 -2.71 -12.98
CA LEU A 282 1.99 -3.99 -13.47
C LEU A 282 1.84 -5.10 -12.44
N PHE A 283 1.87 -4.77 -11.14
CA PHE A 283 1.52 -5.70 -10.08
C PHE A 283 0.09 -6.24 -10.27
N VAL A 284 -0.90 -5.36 -10.41
CA VAL A 284 -2.31 -5.78 -10.57
C VAL A 284 -2.50 -6.56 -11.88
N LEU A 285 -1.89 -6.11 -12.97
CA LEU A 285 -2.02 -6.75 -14.27
C LEU A 285 -1.36 -8.14 -14.33
N ASN A 286 -0.15 -8.29 -13.80
CA ASN A 286 0.65 -9.51 -13.99
C ASN A 286 0.57 -10.48 -12.81
N LEU A 287 0.68 -9.99 -11.57
CA LEU A 287 0.71 -10.88 -10.40
C LEU A 287 -0.68 -11.40 -10.02
N GLU A 288 -1.73 -10.59 -10.14
CA GLU A 288 -3.09 -11.05 -9.80
C GLU A 288 -3.64 -12.06 -10.83
N THR A 289 -3.08 -12.10 -12.04
CA THR A 289 -3.62 -12.91 -13.15
C THR A 289 -2.90 -14.23 -13.34
N GLU A 290 -1.66 -14.20 -13.83
CA GLU A 290 -0.95 -15.41 -14.25
C GLU A 290 -0.17 -16.04 -13.10
N PHE A 291 0.48 -15.23 -12.26
CA PHE A 291 1.12 -15.75 -11.05
C PHE A 291 0.09 -16.33 -10.08
N TYR A 292 -0.99 -15.61 -9.74
CA TYR A 292 -1.97 -16.12 -8.77
C TYR A 292 -2.60 -17.46 -9.20
N LYS A 293 -2.91 -17.64 -10.49
CA LYS A 293 -3.41 -18.93 -11.00
C LYS A 293 -2.40 -20.04 -10.74
N SER A 294 -1.16 -19.86 -11.19
CA SER A 294 -0.10 -20.87 -11.06
C SER A 294 0.23 -21.16 -9.60
N TYR A 295 0.26 -20.13 -8.74
CA TYR A 295 0.36 -20.26 -7.28
C TYR A 295 -0.76 -21.14 -6.72
N ARG A 296 -2.04 -20.87 -7.06
CA ARG A 296 -3.18 -21.68 -6.58
C ARG A 296 -3.12 -23.12 -7.06
N ILE A 297 -2.72 -23.35 -8.31
CA ILE A 297 -2.58 -24.70 -8.87
C ILE A 297 -1.49 -25.47 -8.13
N PHE A 298 -0.36 -24.82 -7.83
CA PHE A 298 0.74 -25.42 -7.08
C PHE A 298 0.32 -25.82 -5.66
N TYR A 299 -0.21 -24.89 -4.85
CA TYR A 299 -0.62 -25.21 -3.47
C TYR A 299 -1.76 -26.23 -3.43
N ARG A 300 -2.74 -26.11 -4.32
CA ARG A 300 -3.82 -27.11 -4.44
C ARG A 300 -3.28 -28.49 -4.79
N SER A 301 -2.22 -28.59 -5.60
CA SER A 301 -1.60 -29.88 -5.93
C SER A 301 -0.91 -30.55 -4.74
N ILE A 302 -0.39 -29.75 -3.81
CA ILE A 302 0.16 -30.22 -2.53
C ILE A 302 -0.99 -30.67 -1.62
N GLU A 303 -2.02 -29.84 -1.45
CA GLU A 303 -3.20 -30.15 -0.62
C GLU A 303 -3.93 -31.42 -1.08
N GLU A 304 -4.04 -31.62 -2.39
CA GLU A 304 -4.70 -32.79 -3.00
C GLU A 304 -3.78 -34.03 -3.11
N ASN A 305 -2.54 -33.97 -2.58
CA ASN A 305 -1.56 -35.07 -2.64
C ASN A 305 -1.33 -35.63 -4.05
N LYS A 306 -1.21 -34.75 -5.05
CA LYS A 306 -0.97 -35.17 -6.44
C LYS A 306 0.42 -35.82 -6.59
N PRO A 307 0.64 -36.66 -7.64
CA PRO A 307 1.94 -37.26 -7.89
C PRO A 307 3.05 -36.21 -7.97
N LEU A 308 4.24 -36.54 -7.46
CA LEU A 308 5.39 -35.63 -7.39
C LEU A 308 5.71 -34.98 -8.75
N ARG A 309 5.56 -35.74 -9.85
CA ARG A 309 5.72 -35.23 -11.22
C ARG A 309 4.77 -34.07 -11.52
N TYR A 310 3.51 -34.16 -11.11
CA TYR A 310 2.53 -33.09 -11.27
C TYR A 310 2.90 -31.86 -10.45
N ILE A 311 3.29 -32.06 -9.18
CA ILE A 311 3.71 -30.98 -8.29
C ILE A 311 4.92 -30.23 -8.87
N ASN A 312 5.89 -30.95 -9.43
CA ASN A 312 7.07 -30.37 -10.07
C ASN A 312 6.73 -29.56 -11.34
N ILE A 313 5.78 -30.03 -12.15
CA ILE A 313 5.30 -29.26 -13.33
C ILE A 313 4.58 -27.99 -12.88
N ALA A 314 3.70 -28.09 -11.88
CA ALA A 314 2.99 -26.94 -11.31
C ALA A 314 3.98 -25.91 -10.72
N ARG A 315 5.00 -26.38 -10.00
CA ARG A 315 6.11 -25.56 -9.50
C ARG A 315 6.85 -24.88 -10.64
N SER A 316 7.31 -25.62 -11.64
CA SER A 316 8.07 -25.03 -12.76
C SER A 316 7.27 -23.97 -13.51
N THR A 317 5.96 -24.16 -13.65
CA THR A 317 5.07 -23.18 -14.25
C THR A 317 4.97 -21.92 -13.39
N MET A 318 4.78 -22.09 -12.08
CA MET A 318 4.76 -20.98 -11.12
C MET A 318 6.10 -20.21 -11.11
N ASP A 319 7.23 -20.92 -11.12
CA ASP A 319 8.58 -20.34 -11.13
C ASP A 319 8.81 -19.48 -12.38
N ASN A 320 8.41 -20.00 -13.55
CA ASN A 320 8.52 -19.28 -14.82
C ASN A 320 7.62 -18.03 -14.85
N ASN A 321 6.40 -18.14 -14.34
CA ASN A 321 5.46 -17.01 -14.28
C ASN A 321 5.94 -15.92 -13.32
N LEU A 322 6.45 -16.30 -12.15
CA LEU A 322 7.01 -15.37 -11.17
C LEU A 322 8.24 -14.67 -11.76
N ARG A 323 9.20 -15.42 -12.30
CA ARG A 323 10.42 -14.87 -12.92
C ARG A 323 10.10 -13.91 -14.06
N THR A 324 9.15 -14.26 -14.92
CA THR A 324 8.73 -13.41 -16.05
C THR A 324 8.08 -12.14 -15.55
N SER A 325 7.16 -12.24 -14.59
CA SER A 325 6.48 -11.09 -13.98
C SER A 325 7.46 -10.15 -13.30
N THR A 326 8.39 -10.68 -12.48
CA THR A 326 9.43 -9.89 -11.81
C THR A 326 10.33 -9.18 -12.80
N LYS A 327 10.74 -9.86 -13.88
CA LYS A 327 11.56 -9.24 -14.94
C LYS A 327 10.82 -8.08 -15.61
N ILE A 328 9.57 -8.29 -16.02
CA ILE A 328 8.77 -7.24 -16.69
C ILE A 328 8.61 -6.03 -15.77
N ILE A 329 8.20 -6.26 -14.52
CA ILE A 329 7.97 -5.18 -13.55
C ILE A 329 9.27 -4.41 -13.30
N THR A 330 10.38 -5.11 -13.05
CA THR A 330 11.67 -4.47 -12.78
C THR A 330 12.17 -3.71 -14.02
N SER A 331 12.10 -4.29 -15.21
CA SER A 331 12.57 -3.65 -16.45
C SER A 331 11.76 -2.40 -16.79
N VAL A 332 10.44 -2.45 -16.68
CA VAL A 332 9.59 -1.28 -16.92
C VAL A 332 9.84 -0.20 -15.87
N GLN A 333 9.95 -0.57 -14.59
CA GLN A 333 10.21 0.39 -13.52
C GLN A 333 11.57 1.09 -13.73
N VAL A 334 12.64 0.33 -14.03
CA VAL A 334 13.97 0.91 -14.30
C VAL A 334 13.93 1.82 -15.53
N SER A 335 13.28 1.39 -16.62
CA SER A 335 13.15 2.21 -17.83
C SER A 335 12.39 3.50 -17.57
N PHE A 336 11.29 3.43 -16.81
CA PHE A 336 10.49 4.58 -16.42
C PHE A 336 11.29 5.54 -15.53
N THR A 337 12.06 5.02 -14.56
CA THR A 337 12.94 5.84 -13.72
C THR A 337 14.03 6.53 -14.52
N ILE A 338 14.68 5.84 -15.48
CA ILE A 338 15.69 6.46 -16.36
C ILE A 338 15.07 7.59 -17.18
N ALA A 339 13.90 7.37 -17.78
CA ALA A 339 13.17 8.40 -18.50
C ALA A 339 12.84 9.60 -17.60
N GLY A 340 12.38 9.34 -16.37
CA GLY A 340 12.13 10.37 -15.36
C GLY A 340 13.37 11.17 -15.00
N LEU A 341 14.52 10.52 -14.82
CA LEU A 341 15.78 11.19 -14.51
C LEU A 341 16.24 12.09 -15.66
N VAL A 342 16.10 11.64 -16.91
CA VAL A 342 16.41 12.47 -18.10
C VAL A 342 15.50 13.70 -18.16
N ILE A 343 14.20 13.52 -17.93
CA ILE A 343 13.18 14.58 -17.99
C ILE A 343 13.22 15.50 -16.75
N SER A 344 13.77 15.03 -15.62
CA SER A 344 13.74 15.71 -14.32
C SER A 344 14.31 17.13 -14.37
N ASN A 345 15.35 17.37 -15.17
CA ASN A 345 15.94 18.71 -15.35
C ASN A 345 14.95 19.68 -16.00
N HIS A 346 14.21 19.22 -17.01
CA HIS A 346 13.21 20.04 -17.70
C HIS A 346 12.01 20.32 -16.78
N VAL A 347 11.55 19.30 -16.06
CA VAL A 347 10.47 19.44 -15.07
C VAL A 347 10.88 20.40 -13.95
N SER A 348 12.10 20.29 -13.43
CA SER A 348 12.62 21.19 -12.39
C SER A 348 12.62 22.65 -12.86
N LYS A 349 13.04 22.91 -14.10
CA LYS A 349 13.01 24.26 -14.69
C LYS A 349 11.59 24.77 -14.87
N LEU A 350 10.68 23.94 -15.39
CA LEU A 350 9.28 24.28 -15.59
C LEU A 350 8.57 24.64 -14.28
N LEU A 351 8.90 23.93 -13.20
CA LEU A 351 8.35 24.15 -11.86
C LEU A 351 9.08 25.24 -11.06
N GLY A 352 10.15 25.84 -11.60
CA GLY A 352 10.95 26.86 -10.92
C GLY A 352 11.69 26.34 -9.68
N PHE A 353 12.09 25.07 -9.69
CA PHE A 353 12.79 24.45 -8.56
C PHE A 353 14.22 24.99 -8.39
N SER A 354 14.62 25.20 -7.14
CA SER A 354 16.01 25.48 -6.76
C SER A 354 16.91 24.29 -7.11
N GLU A 355 18.23 24.49 -7.10
CA GLU A 355 19.19 23.39 -7.29
C GLU A 355 19.00 22.28 -6.24
N TYR A 356 18.72 22.69 -5.00
CA TYR A 356 18.39 21.79 -3.90
C TYR A 356 17.14 20.96 -4.21
N SER A 357 16.04 21.61 -4.61
CA SER A 357 14.79 20.91 -4.98
C SER A 357 14.96 20.00 -6.21
N SER A 358 15.77 20.40 -7.18
CA SER A 358 16.06 19.57 -8.36
C SER A 358 16.87 18.31 -7.98
N MET A 359 17.83 18.43 -7.06
CA MET A 359 18.56 17.29 -6.54
C MET A 359 17.65 16.37 -5.72
N ALA A 360 16.78 16.95 -4.88
CA ALA A 360 15.78 16.20 -4.11
C ALA A 360 14.87 15.38 -5.04
N LEU A 361 14.42 15.99 -6.14
CA LEU A 361 13.60 15.30 -7.14
C LEU A 361 14.35 14.09 -7.72
N LYS A 362 15.60 14.24 -8.14
CA LYS A 362 16.38 13.15 -8.76
C LYS A 362 16.58 11.97 -7.81
N PHE A 363 16.98 12.21 -6.56
CA PHE A 363 17.12 11.13 -5.59
C PHE A 363 15.78 10.54 -5.19
N GLY A 364 14.75 11.38 -5.00
CA GLY A 364 13.38 10.95 -4.77
C GLY A 364 12.88 10.00 -5.85
N LEU A 365 13.15 10.28 -7.14
CA LEU A 365 12.73 9.43 -8.26
C LEU A 365 13.30 8.01 -8.16
N ILE A 366 14.57 7.90 -7.78
CA ILE A 366 15.25 6.62 -7.56
C ILE A 366 14.66 5.91 -6.34
N GLY A 367 14.48 6.63 -5.23
CA GLY A 367 13.94 6.08 -4.00
C GLY A 367 12.50 5.60 -4.14
N ALA A 368 11.65 6.35 -4.84
CA ALA A 368 10.24 6.01 -5.04
C ALA A 368 10.10 4.77 -5.94
N ALA A 369 10.93 4.66 -6.96
CA ALA A 369 11.01 3.47 -7.81
C ALA A 369 11.46 2.23 -7.03
N ALA A 370 12.50 2.38 -6.21
CA ALA A 370 12.97 1.32 -5.33
C ALA A 370 11.90 0.94 -4.28
N ASN A 371 11.21 1.92 -3.70
CA ASN A 371 10.10 1.68 -2.78
C ASN A 371 8.96 0.88 -3.46
N GLY A 372 8.63 1.18 -4.71
CA GLY A 372 7.69 0.37 -5.49
C GLY A 372 8.10 -1.10 -5.57
N LEU A 373 9.37 -1.37 -5.93
CA LEU A 373 9.91 -2.73 -5.98
C LEU A 373 9.98 -3.39 -4.60
N PHE A 374 10.30 -2.61 -3.55
CA PHE A 374 10.28 -3.07 -2.16
C PHE A 374 8.89 -3.56 -1.75
N LEU A 375 7.84 -2.78 -2.05
CA LEU A 375 6.45 -3.16 -1.77
C LEU A 375 6.01 -4.38 -2.58
N TYR A 376 6.44 -4.46 -3.84
CA TYR A 376 6.24 -5.65 -4.69
C TYR A 376 6.79 -6.93 -4.05
N PHE A 377 8.06 -6.92 -3.63
CA PHE A 377 8.66 -8.11 -3.00
C PHE A 377 8.11 -8.38 -1.59
N THR A 378 7.71 -7.34 -0.86
CA THR A 378 7.01 -7.48 0.42
C THR A 378 5.71 -8.26 0.23
N LEU A 379 4.92 -7.89 -0.78
CA LEU A 379 3.66 -8.55 -1.08
C LEU A 379 3.87 -10.00 -1.52
N ILE A 380 4.86 -10.28 -2.37
CA ILE A 380 5.22 -11.66 -2.73
C ILE A 380 5.63 -12.45 -1.48
N SER A 381 6.44 -11.88 -0.59
CA SER A 381 6.83 -12.56 0.65
C SER A 381 5.61 -12.91 1.51
N TYR A 382 4.59 -12.05 1.55
CA TYR A 382 3.32 -12.36 2.22
C TYR A 382 2.48 -13.43 1.51
N TYR A 383 2.56 -13.57 0.17
CA TYR A 383 1.93 -14.70 -0.52
C TYR A 383 2.48 -16.05 -0.04
N TYR A 384 3.78 -16.13 0.21
CA TYR A 384 4.44 -17.32 0.77
C TYR A 384 4.40 -17.39 2.31
N ASP A 385 3.70 -16.45 2.95
CA ASP A 385 3.59 -16.30 4.40
C ASP A 385 4.97 -16.31 5.09
N LEU A 386 5.88 -15.47 4.56
CA LEU A 386 7.23 -15.20 5.05
C LEU A 386 7.32 -13.78 5.67
N PRO A 387 6.66 -13.52 6.81
CA PRO A 387 6.57 -12.16 7.37
C PRO A 387 7.89 -11.60 7.90
N ASP A 388 8.89 -12.45 8.14
CA ASP A 388 10.20 -12.02 8.64
C ASP A 388 11.00 -11.23 7.60
N ILE A 389 10.91 -11.61 6.33
CA ILE A 389 11.65 -10.95 5.25
C ILE A 389 11.29 -9.46 5.13
N PRO A 390 10.00 -9.07 4.98
CA PRO A 390 9.63 -7.67 4.89
C PRO A 390 9.80 -6.92 6.21
N LEU A 391 9.69 -7.60 7.37
CA LEU A 391 9.99 -7.00 8.67
C LEU A 391 11.44 -6.52 8.74
N PHE A 392 12.41 -7.39 8.45
CA PHE A 392 13.82 -7.00 8.45
C PHE A 392 14.14 -5.98 7.36
N GLY A 393 13.54 -6.12 6.17
CA GLY A 393 13.71 -5.13 5.11
C GLY A 393 13.18 -3.74 5.48
N SER A 394 12.04 -3.66 6.18
CA SER A 394 11.47 -2.38 6.64
C SER A 394 12.28 -1.75 7.78
N LEU A 395 12.86 -2.57 8.68
CA LEU A 395 13.82 -2.10 9.69
C LEU A 395 15.06 -1.49 9.04
N ILE A 396 15.62 -2.15 8.01
CA ILE A 396 16.77 -1.64 7.27
C ILE A 396 16.41 -0.33 6.56
N ALA A 397 15.25 -0.27 5.89
CA ALA A 397 14.81 0.94 5.21
C ALA A 397 14.66 2.11 6.18
N PHE A 398 13.97 1.90 7.30
CA PHE A 398 13.80 2.91 8.33
C PHE A 398 15.14 3.37 8.92
N GLY A 399 15.99 2.41 9.33
CA GLY A 399 17.28 2.71 9.95
C GLY A 399 18.24 3.46 9.02
N ILE A 400 18.32 3.05 7.74
CA ILE A 400 19.15 3.73 6.75
C ILE A 400 18.61 5.13 6.47
N ASN A 401 17.30 5.29 6.22
CA ASN A 401 16.76 6.61 5.90
C ASN A 401 16.94 7.57 7.09
N LEU A 402 16.58 7.14 8.29
CA LEU A 402 16.80 7.92 9.52
C LEU A 402 18.27 8.32 9.67
N GLY A 403 19.20 7.35 9.63
CA GLY A 403 20.61 7.60 9.85
C GLY A 403 21.21 8.51 8.78
N THR A 404 20.99 8.22 7.51
CA THR A 404 21.57 8.99 6.40
C THR A 404 20.97 10.38 6.27
N SER A 405 19.66 10.54 6.43
CA SER A 405 19.00 11.85 6.33
C SER A 405 19.41 12.78 7.47
N LEU A 406 19.69 12.28 8.68
CA LEU A 406 20.22 13.11 9.78
C LEU A 406 21.56 13.79 9.44
N PHE A 407 22.43 13.15 8.65
CA PHE A 407 23.75 13.69 8.32
C PHE A 407 23.82 14.38 6.95
N PHE A 408 23.12 13.85 5.95
CA PHE A 408 23.33 14.24 4.55
C PHE A 408 22.21 15.09 3.96
N LEU A 409 21.04 15.21 4.59
CA LEU A 409 19.86 15.85 3.98
C LEU A 409 20.13 17.28 3.48
N LYS A 410 20.90 18.08 4.23
CA LYS A 410 21.23 19.46 3.84
C LYS A 410 22.08 19.57 2.58
N ARG A 411 22.91 18.55 2.29
CA ARG A 411 23.85 18.56 1.16
C ARG A 411 23.34 17.72 -0.01
N PHE A 412 22.66 16.62 0.28
CA PHE A 412 22.14 15.66 -0.67
C PHE A 412 20.69 15.31 -0.31
N PRO A 413 19.72 16.20 -0.59
CA PRO A 413 18.31 15.94 -0.28
C PRO A 413 17.79 14.70 -1.02
N GLY A 414 16.97 13.89 -0.35
CA GLY A 414 16.38 12.68 -0.91
C GLY A 414 17.34 11.49 -1.01
N PHE A 415 18.65 11.70 -0.80
CA PHE A 415 19.64 10.62 -0.88
C PHE A 415 19.38 9.52 0.15
N GLY A 416 19.00 9.89 1.38
CA GLY A 416 18.74 8.91 2.44
C GLY A 416 17.57 8.00 2.12
N PHE A 417 16.48 8.57 1.61
CA PHE A 417 15.34 7.83 1.09
C PHE A 417 15.73 6.90 -0.07
N ALA A 418 16.52 7.39 -1.03
CA ALA A 418 17.00 6.57 -2.15
C ALA A 418 17.86 5.39 -1.70
N ALA A 419 18.87 5.65 -0.86
CA ALA A 419 19.77 4.62 -0.34
C ALA A 419 19.00 3.56 0.47
N ALA A 420 18.10 4.00 1.34
CA ALA A 420 17.27 3.14 2.16
C ALA A 420 16.47 2.14 1.34
N PHE A 421 15.69 2.61 0.37
CA PHE A 421 14.83 1.72 -0.40
C PHE A 421 15.60 0.88 -1.42
N VAL A 422 16.69 1.38 -2.00
CA VAL A 422 17.54 0.57 -2.89
C VAL A 422 18.17 -0.60 -2.12
N ILE A 423 18.81 -0.32 -0.99
CA ILE A 423 19.48 -1.35 -0.18
C ILE A 423 18.47 -2.36 0.35
N SER A 424 17.33 -1.89 0.88
CA SER A 424 16.29 -2.77 1.41
C SER A 424 15.61 -3.61 0.34
N THR A 425 15.45 -3.10 -0.89
CA THR A 425 14.93 -3.88 -2.02
C THR A 425 15.88 -5.01 -2.39
N VAL A 426 17.18 -4.70 -2.50
CA VAL A 426 18.21 -5.71 -2.78
C VAL A 426 18.24 -6.78 -1.68
N PHE A 427 18.16 -6.36 -0.41
CA PHE A 427 18.11 -7.28 0.73
C PHE A 427 16.90 -8.21 0.66
N ILE A 428 15.68 -7.67 0.53
CA ILE A 428 14.46 -8.48 0.46
C ILE A 428 14.53 -9.44 -0.73
N TYR A 429 14.92 -8.96 -1.91
CA TYR A 429 15.03 -9.80 -3.10
C TYR A 429 16.01 -10.96 -2.89
N GLY A 430 17.19 -10.69 -2.31
CA GLY A 430 18.20 -11.70 -2.00
C GLY A 430 17.70 -12.74 -1.00
N ARG A 431 17.08 -12.29 0.10
CA ARG A 431 16.51 -13.17 1.13
C ARG A 431 15.36 -14.01 0.59
N PHE A 432 14.44 -13.40 -0.14
CA PHE A 432 13.32 -14.08 -0.79
C PHE A 432 13.81 -15.16 -1.74
N LYS A 433 14.75 -14.83 -2.64
CA LYS A 433 15.34 -15.78 -3.59
C LYS A 433 15.98 -16.98 -2.90
N ASN A 434 16.64 -16.77 -1.76
CA ASN A 434 17.29 -17.86 -1.02
C ASN A 434 16.27 -18.83 -0.44
N VAL A 435 15.18 -18.34 0.17
CA VAL A 435 14.10 -19.20 0.69
C VAL A 435 13.35 -19.88 -0.45
N TYR A 436 13.11 -19.14 -1.55
CA TYR A 436 12.35 -19.61 -2.70
C TYR A 436 13.00 -20.79 -3.45
N LYS A 437 14.34 -20.86 -3.49
CA LYS A 437 15.07 -21.96 -4.15
C LYS A 437 14.63 -23.34 -3.64
N ASP A 438 14.34 -23.44 -2.34
CA ASP A 438 13.95 -24.68 -1.67
C ASP A 438 12.47 -24.70 -1.27
N ILE A 439 11.61 -23.97 -1.99
CA ILE A 439 10.21 -23.77 -1.61
C ILE A 439 9.44 -25.08 -1.38
N LEU A 440 9.70 -26.13 -2.18
CA LEU A 440 9.07 -27.43 -1.99
C LEU A 440 9.44 -28.07 -0.65
N ARG A 441 10.73 -28.04 -0.29
CA ARG A 441 11.20 -28.58 0.99
C ARG A 441 10.67 -27.75 2.14
N PHE A 442 10.66 -26.42 1.98
CA PHE A 442 10.11 -25.50 2.95
C PHE A 442 8.62 -25.78 3.22
N GLU A 443 7.80 -25.91 2.18
CA GLU A 443 6.37 -26.19 2.31
C GLU A 443 6.08 -27.61 2.80
N PHE A 444 6.90 -28.60 2.43
CA PHE A 444 6.79 -29.95 2.95
C PHE A 444 7.03 -30.00 4.46
N ASN A 445 8.06 -29.31 4.96
CA ASN A 445 8.33 -29.24 6.40
C ASN A 445 7.23 -28.50 7.17
N ARG A 446 6.58 -27.55 6.50
CA ARG A 446 5.53 -26.71 7.08
C ARG A 446 4.16 -27.41 7.11
N SER A 447 3.86 -28.19 6.07
CA SER A 447 2.63 -28.98 5.99
C SER A 447 2.77 -30.20 6.90
N LYS A 448 2.12 -30.17 8.07
CA LYS A 448 1.88 -31.40 8.84
C LYS A 448 1.01 -32.31 7.97
N LEU A 449 1.65 -33.24 7.26
CA LEU A 449 0.96 -34.25 6.49
C LEU A 449 0.20 -35.14 7.48
N ASN A 450 -1.11 -34.90 7.62
CA ASN A 450 -2.05 -35.88 8.17
C ASN A 450 -2.28 -36.98 7.13
N LEU A 451 -1.20 -37.57 6.61
CA LEU A 451 -1.30 -38.73 5.75
C LEU A 451 -1.46 -39.95 6.66
N PRO A 452 -2.51 -40.77 6.47
CA PRO A 452 -2.51 -42.11 7.05
C PRO A 452 -1.26 -42.82 6.53
N LYS A 453 -0.50 -43.49 7.42
CA LYS A 453 0.61 -44.34 7.02
C LYS A 453 0.08 -45.34 6.00
N ARG A 454 0.40 -45.16 4.72
CA ARG A 454 0.16 -46.20 3.72
C ARG A 454 1.18 -47.28 3.99
N GLU A 455 0.71 -48.46 4.36
CA GLU A 455 1.53 -49.66 4.35
C GLU A 455 2.02 -49.85 2.92
N VAL A 456 3.35 -49.81 2.76
CA VAL A 456 3.98 -50.19 1.51
C VAL A 456 3.90 -51.72 1.49
N ILE A 457 2.99 -52.26 0.67
CA ILE A 457 2.99 -53.70 0.37
C ILE A 457 4.22 -53.95 -0.49
N VAL A 458 5.31 -54.39 0.15
CA VAL A 458 6.47 -54.93 -0.55
C VAL A 458 6.09 -56.33 -0.98
N HIS A 459 5.79 -56.51 -2.27
CA HIS A 459 5.66 -57.84 -2.85
C HIS A 459 7.05 -58.48 -2.92
N GLU A 460 7.40 -59.31 -1.94
CA GLU A 460 8.50 -60.26 -2.08
C GLU A 460 8.11 -61.29 -3.15
N ASN A 461 8.85 -61.34 -4.25
CA ASN A 461 8.80 -62.44 -5.20
C ASN A 461 9.35 -63.70 -4.52
N ARG A 462 8.51 -64.44 -3.79
CA ARG A 462 8.82 -65.82 -3.42
C ARG A 462 8.63 -66.70 -4.64
N GLN A 463 9.73 -66.99 -5.33
CA GLN A 463 9.79 -68.13 -6.24
C GLN A 463 9.48 -69.40 -5.43
N SER A 464 8.32 -69.99 -5.67
CA SER A 464 7.95 -71.30 -5.16
C SER A 464 8.84 -72.35 -5.84
N VAL A 465 9.95 -72.70 -5.20
CA VAL A 465 10.67 -73.93 -5.52
C VAL A 465 9.84 -75.09 -4.98
N GLN A 466 8.93 -75.61 -5.81
CA GLN A 466 8.44 -76.97 -5.66
C GLN A 466 9.63 -77.92 -5.89
N LYS A 467 10.18 -78.48 -4.81
CA LYS A 467 10.95 -79.72 -4.89
C LYS A 467 10.01 -80.89 -4.66
N ASN A 468 9.73 -81.59 -5.76
CA ASN A 468 9.21 -82.95 -5.74
C ASN A 468 10.33 -83.92 -5.33
N VAL A 469 9.91 -84.97 -4.60
CA VAL A 469 10.62 -86.21 -4.19
C VAL A 469 11.52 -86.08 -2.97
#